data_AF-A0A975JA29-F1
#
_entry.id   AF-A0A975JA29-F1
#
_cell.length_a   1.000
_cell.length_b   1.000
_cell.length_c   1.000
_cell.angle_alpha   90.00
_cell.angle_beta   90.00
_cell.angle_gamma   90.00
#
_symmetry.space_group_name_H-M   'P 1'
#
loop_
_entity.id
_entity.type
_entity.pdbx_description
1 polymer ?
#
loop_
_entity_poly.entity_id
_entity_poly.type
_entity_poly.pdbx_seq_one_letter_code
_entity_poly.pdbx_strand_id
1 'polypeptide(L)'
;MKNRFKNRKERIDFLTRKLGFDYVSLMVSMTDGQVKKHTDKLYSVLKDKEDFKIRDKGVPCMRCDSEVLWASECNCGTNRAVFDETMWIEDIENNSEHLKQDIEFAKCHGIEL
;
A
#
# COMPACT_ATOMS: atom_id res chain seq x y z
N MET A 1 -5.39 13.27 19.56
CA MET A 1 -4.43 14.37 19.25
C MET A 1 -4.77 14.97 17.90
N LYS A 2 -4.87 16.30 17.77
CA LYS A 2 -4.94 16.96 16.45
C LYS A 2 -3.52 17.08 15.87
N ASN A 3 -3.33 16.75 14.60
CA ASN A 3 -2.06 16.99 13.92
C ASN A 3 -1.83 18.50 13.71
N ARG A 4 -0.57 18.90 13.48
CA ARG A 4 -0.16 20.32 13.36
C ARG A 4 -0.03 20.82 11.91
N PHE A 5 -0.61 20.11 10.93
CA PHE A 5 -0.46 20.49 9.53
C PHE A 5 -1.22 21.80 9.23
N LYS A 6 -0.51 22.78 8.69
CA LYS A 6 -1.01 24.15 8.42
C LYS A 6 -1.80 24.23 7.12
N ASN A 7 -1.43 23.45 6.11
CA ASN A 7 -2.00 23.54 4.76
C ASN A 7 -2.17 22.16 4.10
N ARG A 8 -2.77 22.13 2.91
CA ARG A 8 -2.99 20.89 2.13
C ARG A 8 -1.67 20.20 1.78
N LYS A 9 -0.66 20.97 1.38
CA LYS A 9 0.66 20.47 0.99
C LYS A 9 1.30 19.64 2.11
N GLU A 10 1.38 20.19 3.33
CA GLU A 10 1.96 19.48 4.48
C GLU A 10 1.25 18.15 4.80
N ARG A 11 -0.07 18.07 4.54
CA ARG A 11 -0.84 16.83 4.72
C ARG A 11 -0.51 15.79 3.65
N ILE A 12 -0.47 16.22 2.39
CA ILE A 12 -0.10 15.34 1.28
C ILE A 12 1.35 14.88 1.44
N ASP A 13 2.28 15.77 1.80
CA ASP A 13 3.69 15.42 2.04
C ASP A 13 3.83 14.40 3.18
N PHE A 14 3.04 14.52 4.24
CA PHE A 14 3.00 13.50 5.30
C PHE A 14 2.49 12.15 4.80
N LEU A 15 1.35 12.13 4.11
CA LEU A 15 0.77 10.88 3.59
C LEU A 15 1.67 10.23 2.55
N THR A 16 2.27 11.01 1.65
CA THR A 16 3.22 10.53 0.63
C THR A 16 4.43 9.87 1.28
N ARG A 17 5.01 10.50 2.30
CA ARG A 17 6.15 9.91 3.02
C ARG A 17 5.78 8.65 3.78
N LYS A 18 4.55 8.55 4.31
CA LYS A 18 4.13 7.39 5.11
C LYS A 18 3.59 6.23 4.27
N LEU A 19 3.02 6.51 3.10
CA LEU A 19 2.24 5.54 2.32
C LEU A 19 2.71 5.39 0.86
N GLY A 20 3.69 6.17 0.42
CA GLY A 20 4.16 6.17 -0.96
C GLY A 20 3.36 7.09 -1.90
N PHE A 21 3.88 7.25 -3.12
CA PHE A 21 3.36 8.20 -4.10
C PHE A 21 1.99 7.80 -4.65
N ASP A 22 1.71 6.51 -4.80
CA ASP A 22 0.43 5.98 -5.30
C ASP A 22 -0.77 6.45 -4.48
N TYR A 23 -0.56 6.67 -3.18
CA TYR A 23 -1.60 7.15 -2.28
C TYR A 23 -2.04 8.60 -2.59
N VAL A 24 -1.19 9.38 -3.26
CA VAL A 24 -1.45 10.77 -3.61
C VAL A 24 -2.53 10.88 -4.69
N SER A 25 -2.63 9.89 -5.58
CA SER A 25 -3.65 9.85 -6.64
C SER A 25 -5.07 9.93 -6.07
N LEU A 26 -5.32 9.32 -4.90
CA LEU A 26 -6.60 9.40 -4.21
C LEU A 26 -6.92 10.83 -3.73
N MET A 27 -5.90 11.63 -3.42
CA MET A 27 -6.09 12.98 -2.89
C MET A 27 -6.48 13.98 -3.98
N VAL A 28 -6.19 13.71 -5.25
CA VAL A 28 -6.47 14.64 -6.37
C VAL A 28 -7.96 14.97 -6.48
N SER A 29 -8.84 13.99 -6.24
CA SER A 29 -10.30 14.17 -6.29
C SER A 29 -10.89 14.75 -5.00
N MET A 30 -10.09 15.00 -3.97
CA MET A 30 -10.55 15.42 -2.66
C MET A 30 -10.37 16.93 -2.46
N THR A 31 -11.41 17.57 -1.93
CA THR A 31 -11.34 18.96 -1.40
C THR A 31 -10.39 19.07 -0.21
N ASP A 32 -9.94 20.28 0.10
CA ASP A 32 -9.03 20.54 1.23
C ASP A 32 -9.60 20.07 2.57
N GLY A 33 -10.91 20.26 2.78
CA GLY A 33 -11.61 19.77 3.97
C GLY A 33 -11.62 18.24 4.06
N GLN A 34 -11.78 17.56 2.93
CA GLN A 34 -11.73 16.09 2.87
C GLN A 34 -10.31 15.57 3.14
N VAL A 35 -9.28 16.15 2.51
CA VAL A 35 -7.87 15.78 2.76
C VAL A 35 -7.53 15.98 4.23
N LYS A 36 -7.97 17.08 4.84
CA LYS A 36 -7.80 17.30 6.28
C LYS A 36 -8.43 16.20 7.12
N LYS A 37 -9.73 15.91 6.93
CA LYS A 37 -10.43 14.89 7.72
C LYS A 37 -9.78 13.52 7.59
N HIS A 38 -9.38 13.15 6.37
CA HIS A 38 -8.71 11.89 6.08
C HIS A 38 -7.34 11.79 6.75
N THR A 39 -6.53 12.84 6.64
CA THR A 39 -5.22 12.91 7.29
C THR A 39 -5.35 12.85 8.82
N ASP A 40 -6.31 13.58 9.41
CA ASP A 40 -6.56 13.56 10.85
C ASP A 40 -6.92 12.16 11.35
N LYS A 41 -7.73 11.40 10.58
CA LYS A 41 -8.11 10.02 10.89
C LYS A 41 -6.90 9.08 10.88
N LEU A 42 -6.01 9.22 9.89
CA LEU A 42 -4.86 8.33 9.72
C LEU A 42 -3.67 8.72 10.61
N TYR A 43 -3.59 9.97 11.06
CA TYR A 43 -2.41 10.50 11.75
C TYR A 43 -1.99 9.67 12.98
N SER A 44 -2.95 9.24 13.81
CA SER A 44 -2.63 8.46 15.01
C SER A 44 -2.01 7.10 14.69
N VAL A 45 -2.36 6.52 13.54
CA VAL A 45 -1.86 5.22 13.08
C VAL A 45 -0.50 5.37 12.40
N LEU A 46 -0.29 6.46 11.67
CA LEU A 46 0.89 6.63 10.81
C LEU A 46 2.03 7.40 11.45
N LYS A 47 1.79 8.21 12.50
CA LYS A 47 2.81 9.12 13.05
C LYS A 47 4.10 8.41 13.48
N ASP A 48 3.97 7.21 14.03
CA ASP A 48 5.07 6.42 14.59
C ASP A 48 5.52 5.29 13.65
N LYS A 49 4.83 5.06 12.52
CA LYS A 49 5.27 4.10 11.50
C LYS A 49 6.53 4.60 10.80
N GLU A 50 7.38 3.69 10.34
CA GLU A 50 8.49 4.07 9.45
C GLU A 50 7.97 4.77 8.19
N ASP A 51 8.79 5.65 7.62
CA ASP A 51 8.49 6.22 6.31
C ASP A 51 8.55 5.13 5.25
N PHE A 52 7.69 5.26 4.23
CA PHE A 52 7.68 4.39 3.07
C PHE A 52 9.04 4.48 2.39
N LYS A 53 9.74 3.33 2.28
CA LYS A 53 11.01 3.24 1.58
C LYS A 53 10.71 3.08 0.09
N ILE A 54 10.99 4.14 -0.67
CA ILE A 54 11.00 4.06 -2.13
C ILE A 54 12.05 3.01 -2.52
N ARG A 55 11.67 2.06 -3.35
CA ARG A 55 12.60 1.06 -3.86
C ARG A 55 13.33 1.68 -5.04
N ASP A 56 14.66 1.76 -4.97
CA ASP A 56 15.48 2.29 -6.05
C ASP A 56 15.55 1.35 -7.26
N LYS A 57 15.07 0.11 -7.09
CA LYS A 57 15.02 -0.93 -8.11
C LYS A 57 13.67 -1.63 -8.06
N GLY A 58 13.15 -2.01 -9.23
CA GLY A 58 11.98 -2.87 -9.31
C GLY A 58 12.25 -4.16 -8.53
N VAL A 59 11.25 -4.61 -7.78
CA VAL A 59 11.30 -5.91 -7.11
C VAL A 59 10.26 -6.80 -7.77
N PRO A 60 10.58 -8.06 -8.09
CA PRO A 60 9.60 -8.97 -8.65
C PRO A 60 8.45 -9.18 -7.67
N CYS A 61 7.23 -9.03 -8.16
CA CYS A 61 6.04 -9.46 -7.44
C CYS A 61 6.04 -11.00 -7.32
N MET A 62 5.98 -11.55 -6.11
CA MET A 62 5.95 -13.00 -5.89
C MET A 62 4.75 -13.71 -6.55
N ARG A 63 3.68 -12.98 -6.89
CA ARG A 63 2.47 -13.53 -7.50
C ARG A 63 2.57 -13.66 -9.02
N CYS A 64 3.28 -12.77 -9.71
CA CYS A 64 3.32 -12.75 -11.18
C CYS A 64 4.71 -12.50 -11.80
N ASP A 65 5.76 -12.48 -10.98
CA ASP A 65 7.16 -12.23 -11.33
C ASP A 65 7.42 -10.92 -12.10
N SER A 66 6.44 -10.02 -12.16
CA SER A 66 6.62 -8.72 -12.79
C SER A 66 7.47 -7.83 -11.88
N GLU A 67 8.55 -7.27 -12.41
CA GLU A 67 9.35 -6.26 -11.71
C GLU A 67 8.53 -4.98 -11.60
N VAL A 68 8.25 -4.56 -10.37
CA VAL A 68 7.48 -3.33 -10.11
C VAL A 68 8.18 -2.47 -9.07
N LEU A 69 8.13 -1.16 -9.28
CA LEU A 69 8.59 -0.17 -8.29
C LEU A 69 7.47 0.11 -7.28
N TRP A 70 6.23 0.05 -7.76
CA TRP A 70 5.04 0.36 -6.97
C TRP A 70 3.98 -0.75 -7.07
N ALA A 71 3.22 -0.95 -6.00
CA ALA A 71 2.23 -2.02 -5.96
C ALA A 71 1.09 -1.83 -6.97
N SER A 72 0.84 -0.60 -7.39
CA SER A 72 -0.16 -0.26 -8.40
C SER A 72 0.24 -0.63 -9.83
N GLU A 73 1.53 -0.85 -10.10
CA GLU A 73 2.06 -1.16 -11.44
C GLU A 73 1.99 -2.66 -11.78
N CYS A 74 1.49 -3.47 -10.85
CA CYS A 74 1.52 -4.93 -10.97
C CYS A 74 0.43 -5.47 -11.90
N ASN A 75 0.82 -6.47 -12.71
CA ASN A 75 -0.11 -7.21 -13.57
C ASN A 75 -1.13 -8.06 -12.81
N CYS A 76 -0.98 -8.17 -11.48
CA CYS A 76 -1.93 -8.84 -10.60
C CYS A 76 -3.21 -8.03 -10.35
N GLY A 77 -3.28 -6.80 -10.86
CA GLY A 77 -4.35 -5.84 -10.61
C GLY A 77 -3.93 -4.71 -9.67
N THR A 78 -4.83 -3.74 -9.50
CA THR A 78 -4.55 -2.51 -8.77
C THR A 78 -4.16 -2.78 -7.31
N ASN A 79 -2.93 -2.40 -6.95
CA ASN A 79 -2.40 -2.48 -5.58
C ASN A 79 -2.32 -3.92 -5.03
N ARG A 80 -2.01 -4.88 -5.92
CA ARG A 80 -1.99 -6.32 -5.65
C ARG A 80 -0.60 -6.95 -5.76
N ALA A 81 0.45 -6.13 -5.83
CA ALA A 81 1.82 -6.63 -5.76
C ALA A 81 2.11 -7.23 -4.38
N VAL A 82 2.77 -8.38 -4.38
CA VAL A 82 3.23 -9.07 -3.18
C VAL A 82 4.76 -9.08 -3.23
N PHE A 83 5.40 -8.51 -2.22
CA PHE A 83 6.86 -8.32 -2.24
C PHE A 83 7.62 -9.23 -1.29
N ASP A 84 6.90 -9.83 -0.34
CA ASP A 84 7.41 -10.80 0.61
C ASP A 84 6.27 -11.72 1.05
N GLU A 85 6.64 -12.81 1.72
CA GLU A 85 5.72 -13.85 2.18
C GLU A 85 4.72 -13.30 3.21
N THR A 86 5.14 -12.38 4.08
CA THR A 86 4.26 -11.78 5.10
C THR A 86 3.14 -10.98 4.45
N MET A 87 3.44 -10.15 3.46
CA MET A 87 2.43 -9.42 2.68
C MET A 87 1.48 -10.37 1.96
N TRP A 88 1.96 -11.54 1.52
CA TRP A 88 1.12 -12.51 0.84
C TRP A 88 0.09 -13.13 1.77
N ILE A 89 0.54 -13.58 2.93
CA ILE A 89 -0.31 -14.15 3.98
C ILE A 89 -1.37 -13.13 4.38
N GLU A 90 -0.97 -11.88 4.65
CA GLU A 90 -1.90 -10.79 4.98
C GLU A 90 -2.92 -10.54 3.85
N ASP A 91 -2.53 -10.57 2.58
CA ASP A 91 -3.47 -10.37 1.46
C ASP A 91 -4.45 -11.55 1.33
N ILE A 92 -4.00 -12.79 1.57
CA ILE A 92 -4.85 -14.00 1.55
C ILE A 92 -5.87 -13.98 2.68
N GLU A 93 -5.44 -13.66 3.90
CA GLU A 93 -6.34 -13.59 5.06
C GLU A 93 -7.41 -12.51 4.90
N ASN A 94 -7.05 -11.37 4.31
CA ASN A 94 -7.96 -10.22 4.16
C ASN A 94 -8.86 -10.27 2.92
N ASN A 95 -8.51 -11.03 1.86
CA ASN A 95 -9.23 -11.03 0.58
C ASN A 95 -9.65 -12.44 0.10
N SER A 96 -9.89 -13.37 1.03
CA SER A 96 -10.03 -14.81 0.81
C SER A 96 -11.05 -15.27 -0.25
N GLU A 97 -12.12 -14.52 -0.53
CA GLU A 97 -13.14 -14.92 -1.52
C GLU A 97 -12.67 -14.83 -2.99
N HIS A 98 -11.60 -14.08 -3.30
CA HIS A 98 -11.15 -13.83 -4.68
C HIS A 98 -9.81 -14.50 -5.05
N LEU A 99 -9.30 -15.41 -4.21
CA LEU A 99 -7.90 -15.83 -4.23
C LEU A 99 -7.66 -17.33 -4.47
N LYS A 100 -8.58 -18.02 -5.17
CA LYS A 100 -8.40 -19.46 -5.47
C LYS A 100 -7.09 -19.78 -6.18
N GLN A 101 -6.68 -18.96 -7.15
CA GLN A 101 -5.43 -19.15 -7.91
C GLN A 101 -4.19 -18.96 -7.04
N ASP A 102 -4.24 -18.04 -6.07
CA ASP A 102 -3.16 -17.80 -5.13
C ASP A 102 -2.97 -18.92 -4.12
N ILE A 103 -4.08 -19.47 -3.61
CA ILE A 103 -4.05 -20.60 -2.68
C ILE A 103 -3.47 -21.84 -3.40
N GLU A 104 -3.82 -22.05 -4.67
CA GLU A 104 -3.23 -23.13 -5.48
C GLU A 104 -1.74 -22.90 -5.74
N PHE A 105 -1.34 -21.67 -6.06
CA PHE A 105 0.07 -21.34 -6.27
C PHE A 105 0.92 -21.54 -5.00
N ALA A 106 0.46 -21.06 -3.84
CA ALA A 106 1.15 -21.21 -2.56
C ALA A 106 1.37 -22.68 -2.20
N LYS A 107 0.34 -23.52 -2.40
CA LYS A 107 0.43 -24.98 -2.21
C LYS A 107 1.45 -25.63 -3.13
N CYS A 108 1.49 -25.23 -4.40
CA CYS A 108 2.46 -25.76 -5.38
C CYS A 108 3.91 -25.43 -5.03
N HIS A 109 4.16 -24.36 -4.27
CA HIS A 109 5.50 -23.90 -3.89
C HIS A 109 5.87 -24.20 -2.44
N GLY A 110 5.04 -24.96 -1.72
CA GLY A 110 5.33 -25.39 -0.34
C GLY A 110 5.24 -24.26 0.69
N ILE A 111 4.50 -23.18 0.39
CA ILE A 111 4.25 -22.09 1.32
C ILE A 111 3.11 -22.54 2.26
N GLU A 112 3.38 -22.56 3.57
CA GLU A 112 2.35 -22.83 4.57
C GLU A 112 1.51 -21.56 4.78
N LEU A 113 0.24 -21.63 4.38
CA LEU A 113 -0.78 -20.60 4.58
C LEU A 113 -1.51 -20.78 5.91
#